data_AF-A0A662J2Z3-F1
#
_entry.id   AF-A0A662J2Z3-F1
#
_cell.length_a   1.000
_cell.length_b   1.000
_cell.length_c   1.000
_cell.angle_alpha   90.00
_cell.angle_beta   90.00
_cell.angle_gamma   90.00
#
_symmetry.space_group_name_H-M   'P 1'
#
loop_
_entity.id
_entity.type
_entity.pdbx_description
1 polymer ?
#
loop_
_entity_poly.entity_id
_entity_poly.type
_entity_poly.pdbx_seq_one_letter_code
_entity_poly.pdbx_strand_id
1 'polypeptide(L)'
;MRKLEGNPLLLKEVVKSQLEGKVGHEGRMKAASDWHAKRKPIGCGLTIHPGIGCPFQCTYCYIYDMGFETYATPYSLSGDQLTLALLYN
;
A
#
# COMPACT_ATOMS: atom_id res chain seq x y z
N MET A 1 0.78 -3.02 -23.75
CA MET A 1 1.58 -2.85 -22.51
C MET A 1 3.04 -2.49 -22.79
N ARG A 2 3.77 -3.22 -23.67
CA ARG A 2 5.19 -2.92 -24.02
C ARG A 2 5.56 -1.47 -24.41
N LYS A 3 4.63 -0.65 -24.93
CA LYS A 3 4.89 0.76 -25.27
C LYS A 3 4.84 1.72 -24.06
N LEU A 4 4.21 1.33 -22.95
CA LEU A 4 4.10 2.16 -21.73
C LEU A 4 5.28 1.96 -20.79
N GLU A 5 5.98 0.82 -20.89
CA GLU A 5 7.17 0.51 -20.09
C GLU A 5 8.32 1.50 -20.31
N GLY A 6 8.37 2.18 -21.46
CA GLY A 6 9.36 3.21 -21.77
C GLY A 6 9.15 4.56 -21.05
N ASN A 7 7.99 4.76 -20.39
CA ASN A 7 7.72 5.96 -19.60
C ASN A 7 7.00 5.59 -18.28
N PRO A 8 7.75 5.45 -17.17
CA PRO A 8 7.19 5.06 -15.88
C PRO A 8 6.09 6.00 -15.35
N LEU A 9 6.14 7.29 -15.71
CA LEU A 9 5.13 8.26 -15.28
C LEU A 9 3.80 8.04 -16.02
N LEU A 10 3.85 7.77 -17.33
CA LEU A 10 2.65 7.41 -18.08
C LEU A 10 2.06 6.09 -17.59
N LEU A 11 2.91 5.10 -17.28
CA LEU A 11 2.46 3.85 -16.68
C LEU A 11 1.76 4.09 -15.34
N LYS A 12 2.34 4.94 -14.47
CA LYS A 12 1.74 5.33 -13.18
C LYS A 12 0.32 5.89 -13.37
N GLU A 13 0.15 6.86 -14.27
CA GLU A 13 -1.17 7.47 -14.51
C GLU A 13 -2.20 6.49 -15.08
N VAL A 14 -1.80 5.59 -15.99
CA VAL A 14 -2.69 4.56 -16.55
C VAL A 14 -3.16 3.60 -15.46
N VAL A 15 -2.24 3.08 -14.65
CA VAL A 15 -2.59 2.14 -13.57
C VAL A 15 -3.46 2.81 -12.51
N LYS A 16 -3.15 4.06 -12.17
CA LYS A 16 -3.95 4.87 -11.25
C LYS A 16 -5.39 5.00 -11.73
N SER A 17 -5.61 5.40 -12.98
CA SER A 17 -6.95 5.55 -13.55
C SER A 17 -7.74 4.24 -13.57
N GLN A 18 -7.08 3.12 -13.89
CA GLN A 18 -7.71 1.79 -13.85
C GLN A 18 -8.17 1.42 -12.43
N LEU A 19 -7.33 1.65 -11.43
CA LEU A 19 -7.66 1.35 -10.04
C LEU A 19 -8.73 2.28 -9.48
N GLU A 20 -8.71 3.57 -9.83
CA GLU A 20 -9.77 4.54 -9.48
C GLU A 20 -11.15 4.07 -9.93
N GLY A 21 -11.25 3.53 -11.16
CA GLY A 21 -12.47 2.93 -11.66
C GLY A 21 -12.87 1.66 -10.91
N LYS A 22 -11.89 0.80 -10.60
CA LYS A 22 -12.12 -0.49 -9.94
C LYS A 22 -12.59 -0.36 -8.49
N VAL A 23 -12.01 0.55 -7.71
CA VAL A 23 -12.32 0.69 -6.27
C VAL A 23 -13.52 1.59 -5.98
N GLY A 24 -14.01 2.34 -6.98
CA GLY A 24 -15.16 3.24 -6.83
C GLY A 24 -14.87 4.50 -6.02
N HIS A 25 -15.91 5.31 -5.75
CA HIS A 25 -15.77 6.59 -5.04
C HIS A 25 -15.28 6.41 -3.59
N GLU A 26 -15.91 5.53 -2.81
CA GLU A 26 -15.55 5.31 -1.41
C GLU A 26 -14.11 4.78 -1.26
N GLY A 27 -13.72 3.83 -2.12
CA GLY A 27 -12.36 3.29 -2.14
C GLY A 27 -11.31 4.34 -2.44
N ARG A 28 -11.60 5.27 -3.38
CA ARG A 28 -10.73 6.42 -3.66
C ARG A 28 -10.56 7.33 -2.44
N MET A 29 -11.64 7.65 -1.74
CA MET A 29 -11.58 8.49 -0.54
C MET A 29 -10.77 7.84 0.58
N LYS A 30 -10.93 6.52 0.78
CA LYS A 30 -10.12 5.73 1.72
C LYS A 30 -8.63 5.75 1.34
N ALA A 31 -8.32 5.44 0.08
CA ALA A 31 -6.94 5.42 -0.43
C ALA A 31 -6.26 6.79 -0.35
N ALA A 32 -6.95 7.89 -0.69
CA ALA A 32 -6.40 9.25 -0.62
C ALA A 32 -6.17 9.73 0.83
N SER A 33 -6.94 9.20 1.79
CA SER A 33 -6.82 9.56 3.21
C SER A 33 -5.66 8.84 3.90
N ASP A 34 -5.19 7.74 3.32
CA ASP A 34 -4.15 6.89 3.85
C ASP A 34 -2.79 7.60 3.97
N TRP A 35 -1.96 7.15 4.92
CA TRP A 35 -0.64 7.73 5.11
C TRP A 35 0.30 7.50 3.92
N HIS A 36 0.18 6.34 3.24
CA HIS A 36 1.01 6.02 2.09
C HIS A 36 0.79 6.98 0.92
N ALA A 37 -0.42 7.55 0.78
CA ALA A 37 -0.75 8.56 -0.24
C ALA A 37 -0.09 9.93 0.02
N LYS A 38 0.29 10.22 1.26
CA LYS A 38 0.91 11.48 1.66
C LYS A 38 2.43 11.40 1.74
N ARG A 39 2.99 10.18 1.68
CA ARG A 39 4.42 9.94 1.84
C ARG A 39 5.15 10.08 0.51
N LYS A 40 5.93 11.16 0.37
CA LYS A 40 6.81 11.39 -0.79
C LYS A 40 7.72 10.18 -1.07
N PRO A 41 7.82 9.72 -2.33
CA PRO A 41 8.77 8.69 -2.73
C PRO A 41 10.22 9.10 -2.43
N ILE A 42 10.99 8.16 -1.87
CA ILE A 42 12.43 8.30 -1.62
C ILE A 42 13.16 7.13 -2.28
N GLY A 43 14.41 7.36 -2.69
CA GLY A 43 15.19 6.39 -3.49
C GLY A 43 15.45 5.03 -2.82
N CYS A 44 15.31 4.92 -1.49
CA CYS A 44 15.50 3.67 -0.75
C CYS A 44 14.23 2.80 -0.61
N GLY A 45 13.12 3.21 -1.23
CA GLY A 45 11.88 2.44 -1.27
C GLY A 45 10.90 2.74 -0.13
N LEU A 46 9.99 1.79 0.10
CA LEU A 46 8.89 1.92 1.04
C LEU A 46 8.53 0.54 1.63
N THR A 47 8.52 0.46 2.96
CA THR A 47 7.97 -0.70 3.67
C THR A 47 6.47 -0.61 3.74
N ILE A 48 5.77 -1.66 3.33
CA ILE A 48 4.30 -1.77 3.35
C ILE A 48 3.93 -2.96 4.22
N HIS A 49 3.08 -2.74 5.21
CA HIS A 49 2.57 -3.80 6.09
C HIS A 49 1.11 -4.11 5.70
N PRO A 50 0.86 -5.22 4.96
CA PRO A 50 -0.51 -5.60 4.57
C PRO A 50 -1.34 -6.18 5.74
N GLY A 51 -0.72 -6.39 6.90
CA GLY A 51 -1.36 -6.74 8.15
C GLY A 51 -0.57 -6.20 9.33
N ILE A 52 -1.21 -6.16 10.50
CA ILE A 52 -0.65 -5.63 11.76
C ILE A 52 -0.67 -6.75 12.80
N GLY A 53 0.48 -7.02 13.42
CA GLY A 53 0.66 -8.11 14.39
C GLY A 53 0.92 -9.48 13.73
N CYS A 54 1.28 -10.49 14.53
CA CYS A 54 1.56 -11.85 14.05
C CYS A 54 1.38 -12.90 15.16
N PRO A 55 0.70 -14.04 14.90
CA PRO A 55 0.51 -15.09 15.91
C PRO A 55 1.67 -16.09 16.06
N PHE A 56 2.63 -16.11 15.13
CA PHE A 56 3.62 -17.19 15.07
C PHE A 56 4.73 -17.12 16.12
N GLN A 57 4.99 -15.95 16.71
CA GLN A 57 5.94 -15.78 17.82
C GLN A 57 7.31 -16.42 17.55
N CYS A 58 7.81 -16.27 16.31
CA CYS A 58 9.11 -16.81 15.93
C CYS A 58 10.20 -16.25 16.85
N THR A 59 11.11 -17.11 17.32
CA THR A 59 12.17 -16.77 18.28
C THR A 59 13.12 -15.66 17.83
N TYR A 60 13.18 -15.39 16.52
CA TYR A 60 14.03 -14.36 15.91
C TYR A 60 13.27 -13.09 15.49
N CYS A 61 11.96 -13.01 15.70
CA CYS A 61 11.13 -11.92 15.21
C CYS A 61 11.02 -10.81 16.26
N TYR A 62 11.52 -9.61 15.94
CA TYR A 62 11.59 -8.47 16.86
C TYR A 62 10.33 -7.60 16.90
N ILE A 63 9.26 -7.96 16.17
CA ILE A 63 8.06 -7.11 16.11
C ILE A 63 7.36 -6.98 17.47
N TYR A 64 7.48 -7.98 18.33
CA TYR A 64 6.91 -7.94 19.67
C TYR A 64 7.65 -6.94 20.56
N ASP A 65 8.97 -6.82 20.38
CA ASP A 65 9.79 -5.80 21.05
C ASP A 65 9.44 -4.38 20.57
N MET A 66 8.89 -4.26 19.36
CA MET A 66 8.33 -3.00 18.82
C MET A 66 6.90 -2.71 19.31
N GLY A 67 6.31 -3.59 20.12
CA GLY A 67 4.96 -3.42 20.66
C GLY A 67 3.84 -3.90 19.73
N PHE A 68 4.14 -4.71 18.71
CA PHE A 68 3.08 -5.35 17.91
C PHE A 68 2.45 -6.52 18.66
N GLU A 69 1.15 -6.71 18.41
CA GLU A 69 0.33 -7.74 19.05
C GLU A 69 0.64 -9.17 18.57
N THR A 70 0.34 -10.15 19.42
CA THR A 70 0.45 -11.59 19.12
C THR A 70 -0.73 -12.14 18.32
N TYR A 71 -1.60 -11.28 17.79
CA TYR A 71 -2.65 -11.65 16.85
C TYR A 71 -2.52 -10.78 15.60
N ALA A 72 -2.86 -11.34 14.45
CA ALA A 72 -2.79 -10.60 13.18
C ALA A 72 -4.15 -10.00 12.84
N THR A 73 -4.13 -8.75 12.41
CA THR A 73 -5.28 -8.06 11.80
C THR A 73 -4.94 -7.64 10.38
N PRO A 74 -5.86 -7.78 9.40
CA PRO A 74 -5.62 -7.28 8.06
C PRO A 74 -5.54 -5.75 8.08
N TYR A 75 -4.72 -5.18 7.19
CA TYR A 75 -4.70 -3.72 7.01
C TYR A 75 -6.08 -3.22 6.57
N SER A 76 -6.42 -1.98 6.90
CA SER A 76 -7.76 -1.42 6.69
C SER A 76 -8.11 -1.20 5.21
N LEU A 77 -7.11 -1.15 4.33
CA LEU A 77 -7.28 -1.06 2.88
C LEU A 77 -7.16 -2.43 2.23
N SER A 78 -7.99 -2.67 1.19
CA SER A 78 -7.79 -3.79 0.29
C SER A 78 -6.51 -3.63 -0.53
N GLY A 79 -6.03 -4.71 -1.17
CA GLY A 79 -4.83 -4.63 -2.02
C GLY A 79 -4.94 -3.59 -3.13
N ASP A 80 -6.10 -3.46 -3.78
CA ASP A 80 -6.34 -2.43 -4.81
C ASP A 80 -6.35 -1.02 -4.22
N GLN A 81 -6.96 -0.83 -3.05
CA GLN A 81 -7.02 0.47 -2.36
C GLN A 81 -5.64 0.90 -1.87
N LEU A 82 -4.85 -0.03 -1.32
CA LEU A 82 -3.48 0.23 -0.87
C LEU A 82 -2.56 0.55 -2.05
N THR A 83 -2.72 -0.16 -3.16
CA THR A 83 -1.98 0.15 -4.40
C THR A 83 -2.35 1.53 -4.92
N LEU A 84 -3.64 1.89 -4.90
CA LEU A 84 -4.09 3.21 -5.29
C LEU A 84 -3.54 4.32 -4.36
N ALA A 85 -3.50 4.07 -3.04
CA ALA A 85 -2.90 4.99 -2.08
C ALA A 85 -1.44 5.27 -2.44
N LEU A 86 -0.67 4.24 -2.79
CA LEU A 86 0.72 4.40 -3.25
C LEU A 86 0.84 5.19 -4.55
N LEU A 87 -0.14 5.10 -5.45
CA LEU A 87 -0.12 5.85 -6.71
C LEU A 87 -0.49 7.33 -6.51
N TYR A 88 -1.06 7.71 -5.37
CA TYR A 88 -1.38 9.10 -5.04
C TYR A 88 -0.18 9.91 -4.49
N ASN A 89 0.91 9.25 -4.10
CA ASN A 89 2.10 9.91 -3.55
C ASN A 89 3.07 10.50 -4.59
#